data_AF-X1LTZ6-F1
#
_entry.id   AF-X1LTZ6-F1
#
_cell.length_a   1.000
_cell.length_b   1.000
_cell.length_c   1.000
_cell.angle_alpha   90.00
_cell.angle_beta   90.00
_cell.angle_gamma   90.00
#
_symmetry.space_group_name_H-M   'P 1'
#
loop_
_entity.id
_entity.type
_entity.pdbx_description
1 polymer ?
#
loop_
_entity_poly.entity_id
_entity_poly.type
_entity_poly.pdbx_seq_one_letter_code
_entity_poly.pdbx_strand_id
1 'polypeptide(L)' 'MFDHGISKVGNLIDLGVELGIVKKTGAFFSYGDIRLGQGRENAKQYLNQNPELAREIEQRVRASAVTTHNH' A
#
# COMPACT_ATOMS: atom_id res chain seq x y z
N MET A 1 4.01 19.07 13.04
CA MET A 1 4.12 19.00 11.57
C MET A 1 4.53 17.58 11.16
N PHE A 2 3.62 16.60 11.18
CA PHE A 2 3.85 15.21 10.74
C PHE A 2 2.57 14.49 10.27
N ASP A 3 1.51 15.23 9.94
CA ASP A 3 0.16 14.64 9.81
C ASP A 3 -0.21 14.22 8.38
N HIS A 4 0.48 14.73 7.35
CA HIS A 4 0.11 14.45 5.96
C HIS A 4 0.66 13.13 5.39
N GLY A 5 1.67 12.52 6.01
CA GLY A 5 2.28 11.27 5.51
C GLY A 5 1.45 10.02 5.84
N ILE A 6 0.88 9.97 7.05
CA ILE A 6 0.19 8.77 7.57
C ILE A 6 -1.10 8.50 6.78
N SER A 7 -1.85 9.56 6.47
CA SER A 7 -3.10 9.46 5.70
C SER A 7 -2.86 8.98 4.27
N LYS A 8 -1.76 9.43 3.64
CA LYS A 8 -1.41 9.04 2.26
C LYS A 8 -1.01 7.56 2.19
N VAL A 9 -0.21 7.08 3.15
CA VAL A 9 0.21 5.67 3.22
C VAL A 9 -0.97 4.76 3.59
N GLY A 10 -1.87 5.21 4.47
CA GLY A 10 -3.08 4.45 4.79
C GLY A 10 -3.98 4.24 3.57
N ASN A 11 -4.19 5.30 2.79
CA ASN A 11 -4.95 5.21 1.54
C ASN A 11 -4.23 4.36 0.49
N LEU A 12 -2.90 4.41 0.44
CA LEU A 12 -2.10 3.60 -0.47
C LEU A 12 -2.26 2.11 -0.21
N ILE A 13 -2.27 1.69 1.06
CA ILE A 13 -2.49 0.27 1.41
C ILE A 13 -3.90 -0.17 1.02
N ASP A 14 -4.89 0.69 1.25
CA ASP A 14 -6.28 0.38 0.91
C ASP A 14 -6.48 0.15 -0.59
N LEU A 15 -6.06 1.14 -1.39
CA LEU A 15 -6.03 1.04 -2.85
C LEU A 15 -5.17 -0.12 -3.33
N GLY A 16 -4.03 -0.36 -2.68
CA GLY A 16 -3.16 -1.48 -2.99
C GLY A 16 -3.86 -2.83 -2.81
N VAL A 17 -4.66 -2.99 -1.75
CA VAL A 17 -5.45 -4.20 -1.53
C VAL A 17 -6.60 -4.31 -2.53
N GLU A 18 -7.31 -3.20 -2.77
CA GLU A 18 -8.42 -3.16 -3.73
C GLU A 18 -7.97 -3.53 -5.16
N LEU A 19 -6.81 -3.02 -5.58
CA LEU A 19 -6.21 -3.30 -6.88
C LEU A 19 -5.46 -4.65 -6.93
N GLY A 20 -5.41 -5.41 -5.83
CA GLY A 20 -4.72 -6.69 -5.75
C GLY A 20 -3.18 -6.62 -5.75
N ILE A 21 -2.62 -5.42 -5.62
CA ILE A 21 -1.17 -5.17 -5.54
C ILE A 21 -0.62 -5.60 -4.18
N VAL A 22 -1.36 -5.31 -3.11
CA VAL A 22 -1.08 -5.72 -1.74
C VAL A 22 -1.97 -6.92 -1.42
N LYS A 23 -1.36 -8.05 -1.05
CA LYS A 23 -2.07 -9.24 -0.60
C LYS A 23 -2.36 -9.16 0.88
N LYS A 24 -3.62 -9.36 1.24
CA LYS A 24 -4.06 -9.49 2.63
C LYS A 24 -4.42 -10.95 2.92
N THR A 25 -3.66 -11.58 3.81
CA THR A 25 -3.91 -12.95 4.28
C THR A 25 -4.30 -12.92 5.75
N GLY A 26 -5.60 -13.02 6.03
CA GLY A 26 -6.14 -12.82 7.38
C GLY A 26 -5.85 -11.41 7.90
N ALA A 27 -5.07 -11.31 8.98
CA ALA A 27 -4.61 -10.03 9.52
C ALA A 27 -3.28 -9.54 8.90
N PHE A 28 -2.59 -10.36 8.09
CA PHE A 28 -1.28 -10.00 7.55
C PHE A 28 -1.39 -9.31 6.19
N PHE A 29 -0.54 -8.30 5.99
CA PHE A 29 -0.37 -7.59 4.73
C PHE A 29 1.00 -7.90 4.15
N SER A 30 1.02 -8.23 2.87
CA SER A 30 2.23 -8.53 2.12
C SER A 30 2.16 -7.87 0.75
N TYR A 31 3.30 -7.44 0.25
CA TYR A 31 3.45 -6.89 -1.10
C TYR A 31 4.45 -7.75 -1.87
N GLY A 32 3.98 -8.46 -2.89
CA GLY A 32 4.74 -9.55 -3.49
C GLY A 32 5.17 -10.57 -2.43
N ASP A 33 6.47 -10.73 -2.25
CA ASP A 33 7.11 -11.60 -1.26
C ASP A 33 7.49 -10.87 0.04
N ILE A 34 7.30 -9.55 0.11
CA ILE A 34 7.68 -8.72 1.25
C ILE A 34 6.53 -8.65 2.23
N ARG A 35 6.80 -9.00 3.50
CA ARG A 35 5.81 -8.91 4.58
C ARG A 35 5.81 -7.50 5.18
N LEU A 36 4.72 -6.76 4.97
CA LEU A 36 4.56 -5.40 5.48
C LEU A 36 4.23 -5.39 6.98
N GLY A 37 3.48 -6.39 7.46
CA GLY A 37 3.19 -6.56 8.87
C GLY A 37 1.80 -7.12 9.17
N GLN A 38 1.49 -7.26 10.46
CA GLN A 38 0.16 -7.65 10.93
C GLN A 38 -0.71 -6.43 11.18
N GLY A 39 -1.80 -6.30 10.44
CA GLY A 39 -2.72 -5.18 10.54
C GLY A 39 -2.28 -3.98 9.71
N ARG A 40 -3.25 -3.13 9.39
CA ARG A 40 -3.04 -1.90 8.60
C ARG A 40 -2.01 -0.99 9.27
N GLU A 41 -2.08 -0.81 10.58
CA GLU A 41 -1.17 0.10 11.30
C GLU A 41 0.30 -0.30 11.15
N ASN A 42 0.65 -1.58 11.37
CA ASN A 42 2.02 -2.04 11.20
C ASN A 42 2.50 -1.93 9.75
N ALA A 43 1.64 -2.27 8.78
CA ALA A 43 1.98 -2.13 7.38
C ALA A 43 2.23 -0.67 6.98
N LYS A 44 1.41 0.28 7.46
CA LYS A 44 1.65 1.72 7.26
C LYS A 44 2.99 2.16 7.87
N GLN A 45 3.27 1.68 9.07
CA GLN A 45 4.48 2.01 9.82
C GLN A 45 5.72 1.50 9.07
N TYR A 46 5.65 0.28 8.53
CA TYR A 46 6.69 -0.29 7.68
C TYR A 46 6.92 0.54 6.40
N LEU A 47 5.86 0.92 5.69
CA LEU A 47 5.98 1.76 4.49
C LEU A 47 6.49 3.18 4.80
N ASN A 48 6.20 3.71 5.98
CA ASN A 48 6.72 5.00 6.43
C ASN A 48 8.24 4.93 6.68
N GLN A 49 8.70 3.84 7.29
CA GLN A 49 10.14 3.56 7.44
C GLN A 49 10.84 3.23 6.11
N ASN A 50 10.09 2.72 5.12
CA ASN A 50 10.62 2.29 3.82
C ASN A 50 9.97 3.10 2.68
N PRO A 51 10.34 4.38 2.51
CA PRO A 51 9.73 5.28 1.53
C PRO A 51 9.95 4.84 0.07
N GLU A 52 11.01 4.10 -0.19
CA GLU A 52 11.31 3.45 -1.47
C GLU A 52 10.25 2.41 -1.84
N LEU A 53 9.88 1.54 -0.90
CA LEU A 53 8.82 0.56 -1.10
C LEU A 53 7.45 1.24 -1.25
N ALA A 54 7.18 2.26 -0.44
CA ALA A 54 5.95 3.05 -0.54
C ALA A 54 5.81 3.70 -1.92
N ARG A 55 6.89 4.27 -2.47
CA ARG A 55 6.90 4.81 -3.84
C ARG A 55 6.63 3.75 -4.88
N GLU A 56 7.22 2.57 -4.76
CA GLU A 56 6.99 1.49 -5.72
C GLU A 56 5.52 1.05 -5.73
N ILE A 57 4.92 0.84 -4.55
CA ILE A 57 3.51 0.50 -4.42
C ILE A 57 2.64 1.64 -4.99
N GLU A 58 2.97 2.90 -4.71
CA GLU A 58 2.23 4.07 -5.26
C GLU A 58 2.27 4.09 -6.78
N GLN A 59 3.42 3.80 -7.39
CA GLN A 59 3.56 3.74 -8.84
C GLN A 59 2.71 2.60 -9.44
N ARG A 60 2.72 1.41 -8.83
CA ARG A 60 1.88 0.30 -9.28
C ARG A 60 0.39 0.62 -9.13
N VAL A 61 -0.01 1.18 -7.99
CA VAL A 61 -1.40 1.60 -7.72
C VAL A 61 -1.87 2.60 -8.76
N ARG A 62 -1.08 3.63 -9.05
CA ARG A 62 -1.40 4.60 -10.11
C ARG A 62 -1.49 3.95 -11.48
N ALA A 63 -0.55 3.06 -11.82
CA ALA A 63 -0.57 2.37 -13.11
C ALA A 63 -1.84 1.52 -13.29
N SER A 64 -2.24 0.76 -12.26
CA SER A 64 -3.47 -0.06 -12.28
C SER A 64 -4.75 0.78 -12.30
N ALA A 65 -4.79 1.89 -11.55
CA ALA A 65 -5.94 2.80 -11.52
C ALA A 65 -6.18 3.49 -12.88
N VAL A 66 -5.10 3.85 -13.60
CA VAL A 66 -5.20 4.45 -14.94
C VAL A 66 -5.70 3.44 -15.99
N THR A 67 -5.40 2.15 -15.82
CA THR A 67 -5.80 1.10 -16.77
C THR A 67 -7.25 0.62 -16.63
N THR A 68 -7.93 0.90 -15.51
CA THR A 68 -9.23 0.27 -15.20
C THR A 68 -10.48 1.04 -15.71
N HIS A 69 -10.33 2.21 -16.34
CA HIS A 69 -11.46 2.95 -16.94
C HIS A 69 -11.56 2.78 -18.46
N ASN A 70 -11.71 1.54 -18.96
CA ASN A 70 -12.05 1.32 -20.38
C ASN A 70 -13.09 0.20 -20.60
N HIS A 71 -14.23 0.26 -19.90
CA HIS A 71 -15.47 -0.33 -20.41
C HIS A 71 -16.70 0.38 -19.83
#